data_AF-A0A7X5IFW8-F1
#
_entry.id   AF-A0A7X5IFW8-F1
#
_cell.length_a   1.000
_cell.length_b   1.000
_cell.length_c   1.000
_cell.angle_alpha   90.00
_cell.angle_beta   90.00
_cell.angle_gamma   90.00
#
_symmetry.space_group_name_H-M   'P 1'
#
loop_
_entity.id
_entity.type
_entity.pdbx_description
1 polymer ?
#
loop_
_entity_poly.entity_id
_entity_poly.type
_entity_poly.pdbx_seq_one_letter_code
_entity_poly.pdbx_strand_id
1 'polypeptide(L)' 'MNISELKYNEAGLVPCIVQDADTGEVLMMAWMSAESLALTLERGETVFWS' A
#
# COMPACT_ATOMS: atom_id res chain seq x y z
N MET A 1 -6.47 -11.59 2.65
CA MET A 1 -6.27 -10.77 1.44
C MET A 1 -5.11 -11.36 0.68
N ASN A 2 -5.28 -11.70 -0.60
CA ASN A 2 -4.20 -12.23 -1.42
C ASN A 2 -3.60 -11.07 -2.23
N ILE A 3 -2.32 -10.77 -2.00
CA ILE A 3 -1.62 -9.65 -2.68
C ILE A 3 -1.66 -9.83 -4.21
N SER A 4 -1.58 -11.07 -4.69
CA SER A 4 -1.58 -11.41 -6.12
C SER A 4 -2.89 -11.12 -6.86
N GLU A 5 -4.00 -10.91 -6.15
CA GLU A 5 -5.31 -10.61 -6.75
C GLU A 5 -5.51 -9.11 -7.01
N LEU A 6 -4.58 -8.26 -6.57
CA LEU A 6 -4.66 -6.83 -6.77
C LEU A 6 -4.44 -6.41 -8.22
N LYS A 7 -5.13 -5.35 -8.64
CA LYS A 7 -4.93 -4.76 -9.96
C LYS A 7 -3.76 -3.77 -9.93
N TYR A 8 -2.62 -4.24 -10.42
CA TYR A 8 -1.45 -3.40 -10.63
C TYR A 8 -1.57 -2.58 -11.92
N ASN A 9 -0.92 -1.42 -11.95
CA ASN A 9 -0.73 -0.65 -13.18
C ASN A 9 0.37 -1.28 -14.06
N GLU A 10 0.66 -0.66 -15.20
CA GLU A 10 1.68 -1.12 -16.15
C GLU A 10 3.10 -1.18 -15.55
N ALA A 11 3.36 -0.43 -14.48
CA ALA A 11 4.62 -0.42 -13.76
C ALA A 11 4.67 -1.46 -12.61
N GLY A 12 3.64 -2.28 -12.44
CA GLY A 12 3.56 -3.26 -11.35
C GLY A 12 3.29 -2.63 -9.97
N LEU A 13 2.64 -1.46 -9.94
CA LEU A 13 2.34 -0.71 -8.71
C LEU A 13 0.83 -0.60 -8.44
N VAL A 14 0.47 -0.52 -7.17
CA VAL A 14 -0.87 -0.21 -6.67
C VAL A 14 -0.88 1.15 -5.95
N PRO A 15 -1.92 1.97 -6.13
CA PRO A 15 -2.07 3.18 -5.34
C PRO A 15 -2.46 2.82 -3.90
N CYS A 16 -1.80 3.45 -2.94
CA CYS A 16 -2.06 3.33 -1.51
C CYS A 16 -2.48 4.69 -0.96
N ILE A 17 -3.60 4.72 -0.23
CA ILE A 17 -4.05 5.90 0.51
C ILE A 17 -3.88 5.58 1.99
N VAL A 18 -3.11 6.40 2.69
CA VAL A 18 -2.98 6.33 4.14
C VAL A 18 -4.00 7.28 4.73
N GLN A 19 -4.78 6.76 5.67
CA GLN A 19 -5.85 7.48 6.34
C GLN A 19 -5.62 7.36 7.85
N ASP A 20 -5.94 8.43 8.58
CA ASP A 20 -6.01 8.39 10.03
C ASP A 20 -7.15 7.44 10.45
N ALA A 21 -6.83 6.50 11.34
CA ALA A 21 -7.73 5.39 11.67
C ALA A 21 -8.94 5.83 12.52
N ASP A 22 -8.84 6.94 13.24
CA ASP A 22 -9.89 7.43 14.15
C ASP A 22 -10.81 8.44 13.47
N THR A 23 -10.23 9.33 12.66
CA THR A 23 -10.94 10.48 12.06
C THR A 23 -11.35 10.24 10.62
N GLY A 24 -10.69 9.32 9.91
CA GLY A 24 -10.86 9.14 8.48
C GLY A 24 -10.21 10.25 7.64
N GLU A 25 -9.32 11.08 8.21
CA GLU A 25 -8.58 12.07 7.44
C GLU A 25 -7.58 11.39 6.49
N VAL A 26 -7.56 11.79 5.22
CA VAL A 26 -6.54 11.30 4.27
C VAL A 26 -5.22 12.00 4.54
N LEU A 27 -4.22 11.23 4.96
CA LEU A 27 -2.90 11.74 5.34
C LEU A 27 -1.96 11.83 4.14
N MET A 28 -1.95 10.80 3.27
CA MET A 28 -1.09 10.77 2.10
C MET A 28 -1.54 9.76 1.03
N MET A 29 -1.03 9.95 -0.18
CA MET A 29 -1.09 8.97 -1.27
C MET A 29 0.32 8.55 -1.66
N ALA A 30 0.54 7.26 -1.87
CA ALA A 30 1.81 6.70 -2.33
C ALA A 30 1.59 5.48 -3.23
N TRP A 31 2.67 4.99 -3.82
CA TRP A 31 2.68 3.76 -4.62
C TRP A 31 3.33 2.61 -3.85
N MET A 32 2.81 1.40 -4.07
CA MET A 32 3.36 0.18 -3.49
C MET A 32 3.52 -0.90 -4.56
N SER A 33 4.59 -1.67 -4.48
CA SER A 33 4.74 -2.92 -5.24
C SER A 33 4.14 -4.09 -4.45
N ALA A 34 4.05 -5.27 -5.05
CA ALA A 34 3.65 -6.48 -4.33
C ALA A 34 4.58 -6.78 -3.12
N GLU A 35 5.88 -6.51 -3.28
CA GLU A 35 6.89 -6.69 -2.23
C GLU A 35 6.70 -5.68 -1.09
N SER A 36 6.54 -4.39 -1.41
CA SER A 36 6.39 -3.37 -0.37
C SER A 36 5.08 -3.55 0.41
N LEU A 37 4.02 -4.05 -0.24
CA LEU A 37 2.79 -4.45 0.44
C LEU A 37 2.98 -5.67 1.34
N ALA A 38 3.71 -6.69 0.90
CA ALA A 38 4.01 -7.87 1.71
C ALA A 38 4.79 -7.48 2.98
N LEU A 39 5.82 -6.64 2.84
CA LEU A 39 6.59 -6.12 3.97
C LEU A 39 5.73 -5.29 4.92
N THR A 40 4.79 -4.51 4.39
CA THR A 40 3.87 -3.73 5.23
C THR A 40 3.02 -4.63 6.12
N LEU A 41 2.49 -5.71 5.57
CA LEU A 41 1.70 -6.69 6.32
C LEU A 41 2.55 -7.48 7.33
N GLU A 42 3.80 -7.79 6.99
CA GLU A 42 4.72 -8.51 7.87
C GLU A 42 5.17 -7.66 9.06
N ARG A 43 5.54 -6.39 8.81
CA ARG A 43 6.10 -5.49 9.84
C ARG A 43 5.04 -4.79 10.67
N GLY A 44 3.84 -4.61 10.12
CA GLY A 44 2.82 -3.74 10.72
C GLY A 44 3.13 -2.24 10.58
N GLU A 45 4.06 -1.88 9.68
CA GLU A 45 4.47 -0.51 9.38
C GLU A 45 4.38 -0.28 7.87
N THR A 46 3.96 0.90 7.42
CA THR A 46 3.82 1.20 5.98
C THR A 46 5.17 1.27 5.26
N VAL A 47 5.35 0.44 4.24
CA VAL A 47 6.53 0.40 3.34
C VAL A 47 6.11 0.75 1.92
N PHE A 48 6.66 1.84 1.38
CA PHE A 48 6.35 2.33 0.03
C PHE A 48 7.41 1.91 -1.00
N TRP A 49 7.05 2.03 -2.28
CA TRP A 49 7.96 1.86 -3.41
C TRP A 49 8.68 3.18 -3.72
N SER A 50 9.97 3.11 -4.07
CA SER A 50 10.82 4.24 -4.50
C SER A 50 11.56 3.91 -5.78
#